data_AF-A0A2S9F8A1-F1
#
_entry.id   AF-A0A2S9F8A1-F1
#
_cell.length_a   1.000
_cell.length_b   1.000
_cell.length_c   1.000
_cell.angle_alpha   90.00
_cell.angle_beta   90.00
_cell.angle_gamma   90.00
#
_symmetry.space_group_name_H-M   'P 1'
#
loop_
_entity.id
_entity.type
_entity.pdbx_description
1 polymer ?
#
loop_
_entity_poly.entity_id
_entity_poly.type
_entity_poly.pdbx_seq_one_letter_code
_entity_poly.pdbx_strand_id
1 'polypeptide(L)'
;RTWTDEMRVRFANDPANLLAVDGPTNQDKGDKEPSLWMPPNVAFHCQYAMQYIEVLRGYQLPVDAASAPVLRSAAQTCPTR
;
A
#
# COMPACT_ATOMS: atom_id res chain seq x y z
N ARG A 1 -5.53 8.47 16.87
CA ARG A 1 -5.86 7.05 17.17
C ARG A 1 -4.68 6.46 17.93
N THR A 2 -4.90 5.77 19.04
CA THR A 2 -3.81 5.21 19.84
C THR A 2 -3.85 3.70 19.73
N TRP A 3 -2.88 3.11 19.03
CA TRP A 3 -2.72 1.66 18.97
C TRP A 3 -1.99 1.15 20.20
N THR A 4 -2.45 0.03 20.75
CA THR A 4 -1.68 -0.80 21.68
C THR A 4 -0.43 -1.34 21.00
N ASP A 5 0.60 -1.70 21.75
CA ASP A 5 1.81 -2.30 21.19
C ASP A 5 1.54 -3.60 20.44
N GLU A 6 0.61 -4.43 20.92
CA GLU A 6 0.18 -5.65 20.21
C GLU A 6 -0.36 -5.34 18.80
N MET A 7 -1.19 -4.30 18.67
CA MET A 7 -1.73 -3.85 17.39
C MET A 7 -0.62 -3.32 16.46
N ARG A 8 0.36 -2.58 16.99
CA ARG A 8 1.52 -2.10 16.21
C ARG A 8 2.33 -3.28 15.66
N VAL A 9 2.63 -4.27 16.50
CA VAL A 9 3.35 -5.49 16.10
C VAL A 9 2.54 -6.27 15.06
N ARG A 10 1.23 -6.43 15.26
CA ARG A 10 0.37 -7.10 14.28
C ARG A 10 0.39 -6.39 12.93
N PHE A 11 0.21 -5.08 12.89
CA PHE A 11 0.23 -4.29 11.66
C PHE A 11 1.58 -4.39 10.92
N ALA A 12 2.69 -4.30 11.66
CA ALA A 12 4.03 -4.37 11.09
C ALA A 12 4.38 -5.75 10.52
N ASN A 13 3.71 -6.81 10.98
CA ASN A 13 4.00 -8.20 10.61
C ASN A 13 2.84 -8.88 9.86
N ASP A 14 1.80 -8.15 9.47
CA ASP A 14 0.70 -8.71 8.68
C ASP A 14 1.21 -9.12 7.30
N PRO A 15 1.10 -10.40 6.89
CA PRO A 15 1.50 -10.84 5.55
C PRO A 15 0.82 -10.05 4.43
N ALA A 16 -0.39 -9.52 4.63
CA ALA A 16 -1.05 -8.63 3.67
C ALA A 16 -0.33 -7.29 3.51
N ASN A 17 0.46 -6.86 4.49
CA ASN A 17 1.26 -5.64 4.48
C ASN A 17 2.75 -5.88 4.13
N LEU A 18 3.13 -7.12 3.80
CA LEU A 18 4.52 -7.48 3.53
C LEU A 18 4.72 -7.93 2.09
N LEU A 19 5.79 -7.43 1.46
CA LEU A 19 6.22 -7.82 0.12
C LEU A 19 7.76 -7.80 0.07
N ALA A 20 8.36 -8.91 -0.35
CA ALA A 20 9.81 -8.96 -0.56
C ALA A 20 10.17 -8.16 -1.83
N VAL A 21 11.06 -7.18 -1.68
CA VAL A 21 11.55 -6.29 -2.74
C VAL A 21 13.04 -6.05 -2.56
N ASP A 22 13.70 -5.48 -3.57
CA ASP A 22 15.09 -5.05 -3.42
C ASP A 22 15.22 -3.86 -2.45
N GLY A 23 16.39 -3.78 -1.80
CA GLY A 23 16.67 -2.77 -0.77
C GLY A 23 16.51 -1.33 -1.26
N PRO A 24 17.12 -0.93 -2.41
CA PRO A 24 16.96 0.41 -2.97
C PRO A 24 15.51 0.80 -3.24
N THR A 25 14.70 -0.07 -3.85
CA THR A 25 13.27 0.19 -4.09
C THR A 25 12.52 0.42 -2.78
N ASN A 26 12.81 -0.37 -1.73
CA ASN A 26 12.21 -0.17 -0.41
C ASN A 26 12.62 1.17 0.24
N GLN A 27 13.89 1.54 0.11
CA GLN A 27 14.41 2.82 0.62
C GLN A 27 13.81 4.01 -0.12
N ASP A 28 13.68 3.91 -1.45
CA ASP A 28 13.06 4.94 -2.30
C ASP A 28 11.59 5.15 -1.93
N LYS A 29 10.85 4.07 -1.67
CA LYS A 29 9.48 4.17 -1.12
C LYS A 29 9.48 4.89 0.23
N GLY A 30 10.14 4.33 1.24
CA GLY A 30 10.02 4.80 2.62
C GLY A 30 8.57 4.79 3.15
N ASP A 31 8.20 5.86 3.86
CA ASP A 31 6.87 6.11 4.41
C ASP A 31 5.91 6.83 3.43
N LYS A 32 6.33 7.05 2.19
CA LYS A 32 5.55 7.76 1.18
C LYS A 32 4.24 7.03 0.84
N GLU A 33 3.19 7.83 0.71
CA GLU A 33 1.88 7.45 0.22
C GLU A 33 1.84 7.33 -1.32
N PRO A 34 0.82 6.68 -1.89
CA PRO A 34 0.69 6.50 -3.35
C PRO A 34 0.74 7.78 -4.19
N SER A 35 0.36 8.93 -3.63
CA SER A 35 0.47 10.22 -4.31
C SER A 35 1.90 10.71 -4.50
N LEU A 36 2.82 10.27 -3.64
CA LEU A 36 4.24 10.65 -3.67
C LEU A 36 5.11 9.56 -4.30
N TRP A 37 4.66 8.30 -4.25
CA TRP A 37 5.43 7.17 -4.75
C TRP A 37 4.53 6.02 -5.21
N MET A 38 4.85 5.45 -6.36
CA MET A 38 4.30 4.19 -6.87
C MET A 38 5.45 3.29 -7.33
N PRO A 39 5.29 1.96 -7.31
CA PRO A 39 6.33 1.04 -7.77
C PRO A 39 6.80 1.38 -9.19
N PRO A 40 8.12 1.34 -9.49
CA PRO A 40 8.62 1.64 -10.84
C PRO A 40 8.13 0.63 -11.89
N ASN A 41 7.82 -0.60 -11.46
CA ASN A 41 7.17 -1.59 -12.31
C ASN A 41 5.67 -1.28 -12.48
N VAL A 42 5.32 -0.64 -13.60
CA VAL A 42 3.93 -0.25 -13.92
C VAL A 42 2.99 -1.46 -14.00
N ALA A 43 3.47 -2.63 -14.44
CA ALA A 43 2.65 -3.85 -14.48
C ALA A 43 2.21 -4.31 -13.09
N PHE A 44 2.88 -3.85 -12.02
CA PHE A 44 2.56 -4.18 -10.64
C PHE A 44 1.58 -3.19 -9.98
N HIS A 45 1.20 -2.10 -10.65
CA HIS A 45 0.40 -1.03 -10.04
C HIS A 45 -0.95 -1.49 -9.51
N CYS A 46 -1.68 -2.32 -10.27
CA CYS A 46 -2.95 -2.89 -9.79
C CYS A 46 -2.75 -3.66 -8.49
N GLN A 47 -1.79 -4.61 -8.46
CA GLN A 47 -1.56 -5.45 -7.28
C GLN A 47 -1.16 -4.60 -6.08
N TYR A 48 -0.25 -3.65 -6.26
CA TYR A 48 0.15 -2.71 -5.22
C TYR A 48 -1.04 -1.91 -4.67
N ALA A 49 -1.88 -1.35 -5.55
CA ALA A 49 -3.05 -0.58 -5.13
C ALA A 49 -4.06 -1.43 -4.37
N MET A 50 -4.33 -2.65 -4.83
CA MET A 50 -5.24 -3.58 -4.15
C MET A 50 -4.72 -3.98 -2.77
N GLN A 51 -3.42 -4.31 -2.66
CA GLN A 51 -2.79 -4.64 -1.39
C GLN A 51 -2.83 -3.46 -0.41
N TYR A 52 -2.48 -2.25 -0.88
CA TYR A 52 -2.51 -1.03 -0.07
C TYR A 52 -3.92 -0.72 0.45
N ILE A 53 -4.94 -0.80 -0.42
CA ILE A 53 -6.34 -0.57 -0.04
C ILE A 53 -6.80 -1.62 0.99
N GLU A 54 -6.44 -2.88 0.81
CA GLU A 54 -6.87 -3.96 1.71
C GLU A 54 -6.28 -3.79 3.11
N VAL A 55 -4.98 -3.49 3.21
CA VAL A 55 -4.35 -3.20 4.50
C VAL A 55 -5.02 -2.01 5.19
N LEU A 56 -5.22 -0.90 4.47
CA LEU A 56 -5.87 0.26 5.09
C LEU A 56 -7.31 -0.06 5.53
N ARG A 57 -8.07 -0.83 4.76
CA ARG A 57 -9.41 -1.27 5.16
C ARG A 57 -9.38 -2.16 6.40
N GLY A 58 -8.52 -3.18 6.43
CA GLY A 58 -8.39 -4.12 7.54
C GLY A 58 -8.08 -3.43 8.88
N TYR A 59 -7.27 -2.36 8.84
CA TYR A 59 -6.92 -1.57 10.02
C TYR A 59 -7.74 -0.29 10.20
N GLN A 60 -8.77 -0.08 9.36
CA GLN A 60 -9.64 1.10 9.35
C GLN A 60 -8.85 2.42 9.26
N LEU A 61 -7.78 2.43 8.46
CA LEU A 61 -6.96 3.60 8.20
C LEU A 61 -7.52 4.38 7.00
N PRO A 62 -7.49 5.72 7.04
CA PRO A 62 -7.95 6.53 5.93
C PRO A 62 -6.94 6.50 4.78
N VAL A 63 -7.45 6.66 3.55
CA VAL A 63 -6.64 7.04 2.39
C VAL A 63 -6.63 8.57 2.33
N ASP A 64 -5.46 9.18 2.17
CA ASP A 64 -5.36 10.62 1.98
C ASP A 64 -5.98 11.05 0.63
N ALA A 65 -6.42 12.31 0.54
CA ALA A 65 -7.17 12.80 -0.61
C ALA A 65 -6.35 12.75 -1.92
N ALA A 66 -5.04 12.94 -1.85
CA ALA A 66 -4.17 12.96 -3.02
C ALA A 66 -3.89 11.54 -3.56
N SER A 67 -3.81 10.55 -2.68
CA SER A 67 -3.57 9.15 -3.07
C SER A 67 -4.82 8.45 -3.60
N ALA A 68 -6.02 8.90 -3.20
CA ALA A 68 -7.28 8.31 -3.64
C ALA A 68 -7.44 8.21 -5.17
N PRO A 69 -7.19 9.26 -5.99
CA PRO A 69 -7.23 9.13 -7.44
C PRO A 69 -6.13 8.23 -8.01
N VAL A 70 -4.92 8.24 -7.44
CA VAL A 70 -3.81 7.38 -7.90
C VAL A 70 -4.15 5.90 -7.71
N LEU A 71 -4.61 5.54 -6.51
CA LEU A 71 -5.06 4.18 -6.20
C LEU A 71 -6.24 3.76 -7.09
N ARG A 72 -7.18 4.67 -7.38
CA ARG A 72 -8.31 4.37 -8.28
C ARG A 72 -7.85 4.09 -9.71
N SER A 73 -6.96 4.92 -10.27
CA SER A 73 -6.41 4.68 -11.61
C SER A 73 -5.62 3.37 -11.67
N ALA A 74 -4.79 3.08 -10.67
CA ALA A 74 -4.06 1.83 -10.61
C ALA A 74 -4.99 0.60 -10.50
N ALA A 75 -6.06 0.68 -9.70
CA ALA A 75 -7.05 -0.39 -9.61
C ALA A 75 -7.83 -0.62 -10.91
N GLN A 76 -7.98 0.39 -11.77
CA GLN A 76 -8.63 0.25 -13.08
C GLN A 76 -7.79 -0.57 -14.08
N THR A 77 -6.48 -0.73 -13.85
CA THR A 77 -5.61 -1.56 -14.70
C THR A 77 -5.64 -3.04 -14.33
N CYS A 78 -6.40 -3.42 -13.30
CA CYS A 78 -6.49 -4.80 -12.86
C CYS A 78 -7.07 -5.71 -13.95
N PRO A 79 -6.52 -6.93 -14.12
CA PRO A 79 -7.07 -7.87 -15.07
C PRO A 79 -8.53 -8.15 -14.78
N THR A 80 -9.40 -7.84 -15.74
CA THR A 80 -10.75 -8.39 -15.80
C THR A 80 -10.59 -9.88 -16.11
N ARG A 81 -11.16 -10.73 -15.26
CA ARG A 81 -11.16 -12.19 -15.47
C ARG A 81 -11.41 -12.59 -16.92
#